data_AF-A0AAU8FR42-F1
#
_entry.id   AF-A0AAU8FR42-F1
#
_cell.length_a   1.000
_cell.length_b   1.000
_cell.length_c   1.000
_cell.angle_alpha   90.00
_cell.angle_beta   90.00
_cell.angle_gamma   90.00
#
_symmetry.space_group_name_H-M   'P 1'
#
loop_
_entity.id
_entity.type
_entity.pdbx_description
1 polymer ?
#
loop_
_entity_poly.entity_id
_entity_poly.type
_entity_poly.pdbx_seq_one_letter_code
_entity_poly.pdbx_strand_id
1 'polypeptide(L)'
;MKNQIIRIVPLWLLLCTLQPSEALPQTPVTLENALLLNGSIVSTDQFARVTRGVIALAGRPPGSQCRSLMPFYIYLKRGGKIVDANAYAHNHSVMRYEIAEILKMAQAGDQLIIDPAEPGNAAGRKIIMIKSTQIVPQFKWFYVLNGKKDNC
;
A
#
# COMPACT_ATOMS: atom_id res chain seq x y z
N MET A 1 -27.91 51.87 -34.42
CA MET A 1 -28.04 50.40 -34.28
C MET A 1 -27.03 49.91 -33.24
N LYS A 2 -27.37 49.89 -31.95
CA LYS A 2 -26.47 49.57 -30.83
C LYS A 2 -27.33 49.09 -29.69
N ASN A 3 -27.58 47.77 -29.57
CA ASN A 3 -28.18 47.14 -28.37
C ASN A 3 -28.33 45.60 -28.41
N GLN A 4 -27.79 44.88 -29.39
CA GLN A 4 -27.98 43.41 -29.45
C GLN A 4 -26.91 42.56 -28.77
N ILE A 5 -25.80 43.15 -28.28
CA ILE A 5 -24.65 42.38 -27.76
C ILE A 5 -24.82 41.97 -26.29
N ILE A 6 -25.76 42.56 -25.54
CA ILE A 6 -25.85 42.41 -24.08
C ILE A 6 -26.55 41.10 -23.64
N ARG A 7 -27.24 40.38 -24.54
CA ARG A 7 -28.05 39.20 -24.17
C ARG A 7 -27.32 37.85 -24.17
N ILE A 8 -26.08 37.77 -24.64
CA ILE A 8 -25.36 36.48 -24.78
C ILE A 8 -24.43 36.20 -23.57
N VAL A 9 -24.14 37.22 -22.76
CA VAL A 9 -23.24 37.12 -21.60
C VAL A 9 -23.70 36.13 -20.51
N PRO A 10 -24.99 36.01 -20.14
CA PRO A 10 -25.37 35.11 -19.05
C PRO A 10 -25.36 33.62 -19.45
N LEU A 11 -25.36 33.29 -20.75
CA LEU A 11 -25.31 31.90 -21.22
C LEU A 11 -23.89 31.32 -21.12
N TRP A 12 -22.87 32.17 -21.27
CA TRP A 12 -21.46 31.75 -21.19
C TRP A 12 -21.00 31.49 -19.75
N LEU A 13 -21.59 32.16 -18.76
CA LEU A 13 -21.29 31.93 -17.34
C LEU A 13 -21.80 30.59 -16.80
N LEU A 14 -22.85 30.03 -17.40
CA LEU A 14 -23.46 28.75 -16.99
C LEU A 14 -22.65 27.52 -17.46
N LEU A 15 -21.82 27.67 -18.50
CA LEU A 15 -20.93 26.61 -18.99
C LEU A 15 -19.64 26.48 -18.17
N CYS A 16 -19.29 27.47 -17.34
CA CYS A 16 -18.07 27.45 -16.54
C CYS A 16 -18.22 26.81 -15.15
N THR A 17 -19.44 26.45 -14.72
CA THR A 17 -19.67 25.74 -13.44
C THR A 17 -19.80 24.23 -13.60
N LEU A 18 -19.87 23.72 -14.84
CA LEU A 18 -19.64 22.31 -15.14
C LEU A 18 -18.14 22.05 -15.03
N GLN A 19 -17.62 22.03 -13.81
CA GLN A 19 -16.33 21.40 -13.57
C GLN A 19 -16.46 19.95 -14.08
N PRO A 20 -15.56 19.48 -14.97
CA PRO A 20 -15.52 18.06 -15.26
C PRO A 20 -15.36 17.36 -13.91
N SER A 21 -16.38 16.60 -13.53
CA SER A 21 -16.23 15.68 -12.41
C SER A 21 -15.14 14.74 -12.86
N GLU A 22 -13.94 14.92 -12.32
CA GLU A 22 -12.86 13.94 -12.37
C GLU A 22 -13.42 12.70 -11.69
N ALA A 23 -14.18 11.90 -12.45
CA ALA A 23 -14.59 10.58 -12.06
C ALA A 23 -13.29 9.87 -11.71
N LEU A 24 -13.14 9.56 -10.42
CA LEU A 24 -11.95 8.93 -9.84
C LEU A 24 -11.29 8.01 -10.86
N PRO A 25 -9.98 8.14 -11.13
CA PRO A 25 -9.29 7.16 -11.95
C PRO A 25 -9.49 5.80 -11.29
N GLN A 26 -10.44 5.03 -11.82
CA GLN A 26 -10.56 3.61 -11.57
C GLN A 26 -9.34 3.03 -12.26
N THR A 27 -8.19 3.09 -11.58
CA THR A 27 -7.06 2.26 -11.97
C THR A 27 -7.63 0.84 -11.96
N PRO A 28 -7.82 0.22 -13.13
CA PRO A 28 -8.26 -1.17 -13.14
C PRO A 28 -7.20 -1.87 -12.32
N VAL A 29 -7.60 -2.58 -11.26
CA VAL A 29 -6.67 -3.43 -10.52
C VAL A 29 -6.09 -4.34 -11.59
N THR A 30 -4.86 -4.06 -12.04
CA THR A 30 -4.28 -4.77 -13.16
C THR A 30 -4.18 -6.22 -12.72
N LEU A 31 -5.13 -7.02 -13.20
CA LEU A 31 -5.38 -8.40 -12.79
C LEU A 31 -4.23 -9.35 -13.14
N GLU A 32 -3.17 -8.79 -13.74
CA GLU A 32 -1.89 -9.41 -14.00
C GLU A 32 -1.06 -9.58 -12.73
N ASN A 33 -1.19 -8.68 -11.73
CA ASN A 33 -0.42 -8.73 -10.48
C ASN A 33 -1.31 -8.37 -9.27
N ALA A 34 -2.06 -9.36 -8.79
CA ALA A 34 -2.96 -9.24 -7.65
C ALA A 34 -2.22 -9.44 -6.32
N LEU A 35 -2.42 -8.52 -5.38
CA LEU A 35 -2.01 -8.71 -3.99
C LEU A 35 -3.06 -9.58 -3.30
N LEU A 36 -2.63 -10.67 -2.69
CA LEU A 36 -3.48 -11.54 -1.89
C LEU A 36 -3.20 -11.30 -0.40
N LEU A 37 -4.26 -11.22 0.39
CA LEU A 37 -4.24 -11.26 1.85
C LEU A 37 -5.02 -12.49 2.31
N ASN A 38 -4.37 -13.40 3.03
CA ASN A 38 -4.97 -14.67 3.47
C ASN A 38 -5.65 -15.42 2.31
N GLY A 39 -5.06 -15.36 1.11
CA GLY A 39 -5.59 -15.99 -0.10
C GLY A 39 -6.66 -15.19 -0.86
N SER A 40 -7.14 -14.06 -0.33
CA SER A 40 -8.15 -13.22 -0.97
C SER A 40 -7.52 -12.01 -1.66
N ILE A 41 -7.99 -11.66 -2.86
CA ILE A 41 -7.51 -10.47 -3.58
C ILE A 41 -7.90 -9.22 -2.79
N VAL A 42 -6.93 -8.33 -2.57
CA VAL A 42 -7.14 -7.05 -1.90
C VAL A 42 -6.60 -5.90 -2.73
N SER A 43 -7.28 -4.76 -2.68
CA SER A 43 -6.75 -3.52 -3.24
C SER A 43 -5.65 -2.95 -2.34
N THR A 44 -4.80 -2.09 -2.89
CA THR A 44 -3.76 -1.39 -2.12
C THR A 44 -4.36 -0.57 -0.97
N ASP A 45 -5.53 0.04 -1.17
CA ASP A 45 -6.22 0.84 -0.16
C ASP A 45 -6.86 0.03 0.97
N GLN A 46 -7.28 -1.21 0.66
CA GLN A 46 -7.71 -2.16 1.67
C GLN A 46 -6.49 -2.63 2.47
N PHE A 47 -5.40 -2.94 1.78
CA PHE A 47 -4.16 -3.38 2.40
C PHE A 47 -3.55 -2.34 3.35
N ALA A 48 -3.66 -1.04 3.03
CA ALA A 48 -3.18 0.06 3.87
C ALA A 48 -3.87 0.19 5.25
N ARG A 49 -4.80 -0.72 5.58
CA ARG A 49 -5.46 -0.82 6.90
C ARG A 49 -5.13 -2.13 7.63
N VAL A 50 -4.38 -3.01 7.00
CA VAL A 50 -4.08 -4.35 7.51
C VAL A 50 -2.85 -4.28 8.42
N THR A 51 -2.92 -4.99 9.54
CA THR A 51 -1.83 -5.09 10.55
C THR A 51 -1.29 -6.50 10.72
N ARG A 52 -2.01 -7.52 10.25
CA ARG A 52 -1.70 -8.95 10.42
C ARG A 52 -2.17 -9.76 9.23
N GLY A 53 -1.60 -10.94 9.06
CA GLY A 53 -2.00 -11.92 8.06
C GLY A 53 -0.89 -12.18 7.05
N VAL A 54 -1.14 -13.17 6.22
CA VAL A 54 -0.16 -13.64 5.23
C VAL A 54 -0.47 -13.01 3.89
N ILE A 55 0.53 -12.32 3.33
CA ILE A 55 0.48 -11.84 1.96
C ILE A 55 1.04 -12.83 0.99
N ALA A 56 0.52 -12.79 -0.23
CA ALA A 56 1.14 -13.41 -1.38
C ALA A 56 0.93 -12.52 -2.60
N LEU A 57 1.81 -12.64 -3.60
CA LEU A 57 1.58 -12.06 -4.91
C LEU A 57 1.10 -13.16 -5.85
N ALA A 58 0.02 -12.89 -6.57
CA ALA A 58 -0.46 -13.77 -7.62
C ALA A 58 -0.50 -13.02 -8.94
N GLY A 59 -0.03 -13.68 -9.98
CA GLY A 59 -0.09 -13.11 -11.31
C GLY A 59 -0.14 -14.17 -12.38
N ARG A 60 -0.11 -13.71 -13.62
CA ARG A 60 -0.19 -14.58 -14.78
C ARG A 60 1.20 -14.69 -15.42
N PRO A 61 1.84 -15.87 -15.39
CA PRO A 61 3.08 -16.10 -16.10
C PRO A 61 2.90 -15.92 -17.62
N PRO A 62 3.92 -15.46 -18.36
CA PRO A 62 3.87 -15.40 -19.81
C PRO A 62 3.60 -16.80 -20.39
N GLY A 63 2.63 -16.91 -21.29
CA GLY A 63 2.25 -18.17 -21.92
C GLY A 63 1.31 -19.08 -21.11
N SER A 64 0.92 -18.68 -19.89
CA SER A 64 -0.07 -19.40 -19.07
C SER A 64 -1.41 -18.67 -19.05
N GLN A 65 -2.51 -19.42 -19.14
CA GLN A 65 -3.85 -18.86 -18.91
C GLN A 65 -4.20 -18.82 -17.41
N CYS A 66 -3.53 -19.65 -16.60
CA CYS A 66 -3.76 -19.82 -15.18
C CYS A 66 -2.91 -18.85 -14.34
N ARG A 67 -3.50 -18.35 -13.25
CA ARG A 67 -2.77 -17.59 -12.23
C ARG A 67 -2.00 -18.53 -11.31
N SER A 68 -0.77 -18.15 -11.01
CA SER A 68 0.05 -18.81 -10.00
C SER A 68 0.54 -17.80 -8.98
N LEU A 69 0.97 -18.31 -7.82
CA LEU A 69 1.74 -17.50 -6.89
C LEU A 69 3.08 -17.14 -7.54
N MET A 70 3.58 -15.95 -7.22
CA MET A 70 4.82 -15.43 -7.78
C MET A 70 5.78 -15.04 -6.65
N PRO A 71 7.09 -15.24 -6.84
CA PRO A 71 8.08 -14.80 -5.88
C PRO A 71 8.18 -13.27 -5.88
N PHE A 72 8.35 -12.69 -4.69
CA PHE A 72 8.49 -11.25 -4.51
C PHE A 72 9.44 -10.90 -3.35
N TYR A 73 9.98 -9.70 -3.39
CA TYR A 73 10.70 -9.07 -2.28
C TYR A 73 9.76 -8.15 -1.53
N ILE A 74 9.95 -8.02 -0.23
CA ILE A 74 9.20 -7.08 0.60
C ILE A 74 10.09 -6.39 1.62
N TYR A 75 10.01 -5.06 1.66
CA TYR A 75 10.86 -4.24 2.52
C TYR A 75 10.26 -2.86 2.80
N LEU A 76 10.72 -2.24 3.89
CA LEU A 76 10.34 -0.87 4.25
C LEU A 76 11.39 0.13 3.79
N LYS A 77 10.94 1.32 3.37
CA LYS A 77 11.77 2.44 2.97
C LYS A 77 11.36 3.69 3.74
N ARG A 78 12.33 4.32 4.42
CA ARG A 78 12.18 5.57 5.18
C ARG A 78 13.13 6.61 4.62
N GLY A 79 12.59 7.74 4.17
CA GLY A 79 13.41 8.85 3.65
C GLY A 79 14.40 8.44 2.55
N GLY A 80 14.01 7.51 1.66
CA GLY A 80 14.90 7.04 0.59
C GLY A 80 15.71 5.78 0.92
N LYS A 81 15.81 5.36 2.18
CA LYS A 81 16.68 4.27 2.64
C LYS A 81 15.88 3.07 3.12
N ILE A 82 16.40 1.86 2.94
CA ILE A 82 15.79 0.64 3.46
C ILE A 82 15.92 0.62 4.99
N VAL A 83 14.83 0.33 5.70
CA VAL A 83 14.79 0.38 7.18
C VAL A 83 15.60 -0.75 7.82
N ASP A 84 15.52 -1.95 7.25
CA ASP A 84 16.33 -3.11 7.66
C ASP A 84 16.95 -3.75 6.42
N ALA A 85 18.20 -3.37 6.13
CA ALA A 85 18.94 -3.89 4.98
C ALA A 85 19.33 -5.37 5.13
N ASN A 86 19.30 -5.91 6.35
CA ASN A 86 19.64 -7.31 6.60
C ASN A 86 18.40 -8.21 6.65
N ALA A 87 17.20 -7.67 6.50
CA ALA A 87 15.96 -8.43 6.49
C ALA A 87 15.98 -9.52 5.41
N TYR A 88 15.62 -10.75 5.78
CA TYR A 88 15.64 -11.88 4.86
C TYR A 88 14.80 -11.63 3.61
N ALA A 89 13.57 -11.13 3.77
CA ALA A 89 12.64 -10.91 2.66
C ALA A 89 12.98 -9.68 1.77
N HIS A 90 13.97 -8.88 2.18
CA HIS A 90 14.58 -7.89 1.32
C HIS A 90 15.67 -8.51 0.42
N ASN A 91 16.45 -9.46 0.96
CA ASN A 91 17.60 -10.07 0.29
C ASN A 91 17.24 -11.35 -0.49
N HIS A 92 16.12 -11.99 -0.15
CA HIS A 92 15.64 -13.23 -0.75
C HIS A 92 14.17 -13.10 -1.11
N SER A 93 13.83 -13.56 -2.31
CA SER A 93 12.44 -13.58 -2.75
C SER A 93 11.65 -14.64 -2.00
N VAL A 94 10.41 -14.32 -1.68
CA VAL A 94 9.48 -15.18 -0.93
C VAL A 94 8.18 -15.34 -1.70
N MET A 95 7.48 -16.46 -1.48
CA MET A 95 6.16 -16.71 -2.07
C MET A 95 5.02 -16.21 -1.17
N ARG A 96 5.27 -16.16 0.14
CA ARG A 96 4.34 -15.75 1.17
C ARG A 96 5.11 -15.05 2.28
N TYR A 97 4.48 -14.06 2.94
CA TYR A 97 5.12 -13.34 4.03
C TYR A 97 4.10 -12.89 5.08
N GLU A 98 4.45 -12.96 6.36
CA GLU A 98 3.60 -12.47 7.46
C GLU A 98 3.79 -10.96 7.62
N ILE A 99 2.72 -10.20 7.41
CA ILE A 99 2.76 -8.72 7.44
C ILE A 99 3.26 -8.20 8.79
N ALA A 100 2.86 -8.85 9.88
CA ALA A 100 3.23 -8.41 11.22
C ALA A 100 4.76 -8.38 11.40
N GLU A 101 5.51 -9.28 10.77
CA GLU A 101 6.97 -9.33 10.90
C GLU A 101 7.65 -8.06 10.38
N ILE A 102 7.20 -7.56 9.23
CA ILE A 102 7.77 -6.33 8.66
C ILE A 102 7.21 -5.07 9.33
N LEU A 103 5.92 -5.06 9.70
CA LEU A 103 5.30 -3.90 10.33
C LEU A 103 5.84 -3.60 11.74
N LYS A 104 6.48 -4.57 12.42
CA LYS A 104 7.14 -4.35 13.71
C LYS A 104 8.17 -3.20 13.69
N MET A 105 8.82 -2.98 12.55
CA MET A 105 9.85 -1.95 12.39
C MET A 105 9.33 -0.68 11.68
N ALA A 106 8.07 -0.70 11.26
CA ALA A 106 7.46 0.38 10.50
C ALA A 106 7.13 1.60 11.37
N GLN A 107 7.29 2.78 10.78
CA GLN A 107 6.84 4.05 11.31
C GLN A 107 5.85 4.71 10.34
N ALA A 108 5.06 5.63 10.86
CA ALA A 108 4.10 6.36 10.05
C ALA A 108 4.85 7.19 9.01
N GLY A 109 4.41 7.12 7.76
CA GLY A 109 5.09 7.76 6.63
C GLY A 109 6.17 6.89 5.96
N ASP A 110 6.51 5.72 6.50
CA ASP A 110 7.33 4.75 5.78
C ASP A 110 6.60 4.24 4.52
N GLN A 111 7.39 3.82 3.53
CA GLN A 111 6.88 3.14 2.34
C GLN A 111 7.14 1.63 2.47
N LEU A 112 6.10 0.83 2.49
CA LEU A 112 6.20 -0.61 2.28
C LEU A 112 6.25 -0.87 0.78
N ILE A 113 7.30 -1.53 0.34
CA ILE A 113 7.51 -1.90 -1.06
C ILE A 113 7.35 -3.41 -1.18
N ILE A 114 6.50 -3.84 -2.11
CA ILE A 114 6.33 -5.23 -2.53
C ILE A 114 6.74 -5.29 -3.99
N ASP A 115 7.81 -6.01 -4.29
CA ASP A 115 8.46 -6.01 -5.60
C ASP A 115 8.50 -7.42 -6.19
N PRO A 116 7.86 -7.68 -7.35
CA PRO A 116 7.94 -9.00 -7.99
C PRO A 116 9.40 -9.35 -8.33
N ALA A 117 9.81 -10.59 -8.09
CA ALA A 117 11.20 -11.00 -8.31
C ALA A 117 11.51 -11.32 -9.78
N GLU A 118 10.49 -11.61 -10.60
CA GLU A 118 10.67 -11.99 -12.00
C GLU A 118 10.90 -10.78 -12.92
N PRO A 119 11.94 -10.81 -13.78
CA PRO A 119 12.20 -9.75 -14.74
C PRO A 119 11.08 -9.69 -15.78
N GLY A 120 10.48 -8.51 -15.96
CA GLY A 120 9.30 -8.28 -16.82
C GLY A 120 8.04 -7.90 -16.05
N ASN A 121 7.98 -8.22 -14.76
CA ASN A 121 6.84 -7.89 -13.89
C ASN A 121 7.07 -6.63 -13.04
N ALA A 122 8.02 -5.76 -13.42
CA ALA A 122 8.30 -4.51 -12.69
C ALA A 122 7.08 -3.58 -12.59
N ALA A 123 6.15 -3.66 -13.53
CA ALA A 123 4.85 -2.98 -13.47
C ALA A 123 3.96 -3.44 -12.29
N GLY A 124 4.28 -4.60 -11.68
CA GLY A 124 3.60 -5.16 -10.52
C GLY A 124 4.12 -4.68 -9.17
N ARG A 125 5.14 -3.81 -9.14
CA ARG A 125 5.65 -3.21 -7.89
C ARG A 125 4.56 -2.41 -7.20
N LYS A 126 4.31 -2.71 -5.92
CA LYS A 126 3.33 -2.00 -5.09
C LYS A 126 4.06 -1.19 -4.03
N ILE A 127 3.70 0.09 -3.91
CA ILE A 127 4.23 1.00 -2.91
C ILE A 127 3.05 1.43 -2.04
N ILE A 128 3.14 1.13 -0.75
CA ILE A 128 2.06 1.34 0.21
C ILE A 128 2.58 2.22 1.34
N MET A 129 1.91 3.34 1.58
CA MET A 129 2.29 4.25 2.65
C MET A 129 1.77 3.74 3.98
N ILE A 130 2.67 3.58 4.95
CA ILE A 130 2.32 3.15 6.30
C ILE A 130 1.61 4.28 7.03
N LYS A 131 0.37 4.01 7.44
CA LYS A 131 -0.42 4.94 8.26
C LYS A 131 -0.22 4.63 9.74
N SER A 132 -0.41 5.63 10.60
CA SER A 132 -0.34 5.45 12.06
C SER A 132 -1.28 4.36 12.58
N THR A 133 -2.41 4.14 11.90
CA THR A 133 -3.38 3.08 12.25
C THR A 133 -2.86 1.66 12.03
N GLN A 134 -1.82 1.49 11.22
CA GLN A 134 -1.21 0.17 10.96
C GLN A 134 -0.12 -0.19 11.98
N ILE A 135 0.32 0.79 12.76
CA ILE A 135 1.34 0.59 13.78
C ILE A 135 0.62 0.04 15.00
N VAL A 136 0.80 -1.24 15.26
CA VAL A 136 0.32 -1.82 16.52
C VAL A 136 1.09 -1.13 17.64
N PRO A 137 0.44 -0.42 18.56
CA PRO A 137 1.14 0.17 19.69
C PRO A 137 1.82 -0.95 20.47
N GLN A 138 3.16 -0.89 20.56
CA GLN A 138 3.91 -1.76 21.46
C GLN A 138 3.69 -1.26 22.89
N PHE A 139 2.51 -1.54 23.43
CA PHE A 139 2.21 -1.23 24.83
C PHE A 139 3.11 -2.10 25.72
N LYS A 140 4.15 -1.50 26.29
CA LYS A 140 4.97 -2.09 27.35
C LYS A 140 4.22 -2.04 28.68
N TRP A 141 3.12 -2.79 28.80
CA TRP A 141 2.20 -2.74 29.95
C TRP A 141 2.82 -3.24 31.28
N PHE A 142 4.06 -3.72 31.29
CA PHE A 142 4.67 -4.40 32.45
C PHE A 142 5.82 -3.65 33.15
N TYR A 143 6.02 -2.36 32.93
CA TYR A 143 7.07 -1.61 33.68
C TYR A 143 6.67 -1.15 35.09
N VAL A 144 5.46 -1.46 35.58
CA VAL A 144 4.92 -0.92 36.85
C VAL A 144 4.93 -1.92 38.02
N LEU A 145 5.53 -3.11 37.88
CA LEU A 145 5.64 -4.09 38.98
C LEU A 145 7.09 -4.39 39.37
N ASN A 146 7.91 -3.36 39.56
CA ASN A 146 9.04 -3.47 40.50
C ASN A 146 8.64 -2.72 41.76
N GLY A 147 7.87 -3.41 42.61
CA GLY A 147 7.62 -2.98 43.98
C GLY A 147 8.97 -2.80 44.67
N LYS A 148 9.28 -1.57 45.05
CA LYS A 148 10.30 -1.29 46.05
C LYS A 148 10.00 -2.15 47.27
N LYS A 149 10.87 -3.11 47.56
CA LYS A 149 11.01 -3.62 48.93
C LYS A 149 11.98 -2.67 49.63
N ASP A 150 11.42 -1.59 50.14
CA ASP A 150 12.08 -0.78 51.16
C ASP A 150 11.96 -1.54 52.49
N ASN A 151 13.11 -1.78 53.13
CA ASN A 151 13.37 -2.03 54.56
C ASN A 151 12.65 -3.18 55.31
N CYS A 152 13.45 -4.17 55.74
CA CYS A 152 13.80 -4.44 57.15
C CYS A 152 14.92 -5.49 57.22
#